data_AF-A0A6N4W527-F1
#
_entry.id   AF-A0A6N4W527-F1
#
_cell.length_a   1.000
_cell.length_b   1.000
_cell.length_c   1.000
_cell.angle_alpha   90.00
_cell.angle_beta   90.00
_cell.angle_gamma   90.00
#
_symmetry.space_group_name_H-M   'P 1'
#
loop_
_entity.id
_entity.type
_entity.pdbx_description
1 polymer ?
#
loop_
_entity_poly.entity_id
_entity_poly.type
_entity_poly.pdbx_seq_one_letter_code
_entity_poly.pdbx_strand_id
1 'polypeptide(L)'
;MIAKGLSYGWLAARRRVGEMILPIVTTATGAFLVVIVFGMSAGIREQSASLGHAAEIGRAVILIAVTVLLVGVVEVAVATTRTVAHRTKELGVLGATGVPRGPVVAALLVEPVVAATLGALVGVLLAVIASIVLGALGFVPTGVSMAGLSAGVLIAVAVSIVVALATSILPTWNAASRPPIRSLTGG
;
A
#
# COMPACT_ATOMS: atom_id res chain seq x y z
N MET A 1 27.82 -26.49 -2.72
CA MET A 1 27.58 -25.40 -1.73
C MET A 1 26.40 -24.50 -2.11
N ILE A 2 26.18 -24.21 -3.40
CA ILE A 2 25.06 -23.38 -3.90
C ILE A 2 23.66 -23.96 -3.59
N ALA A 3 23.48 -25.28 -3.69
CA ALA A 3 22.19 -25.94 -3.44
C ALA A 3 21.70 -25.80 -1.99
N LYS A 4 22.60 -25.77 -1.00
CA LYS A 4 22.24 -25.53 0.41
C LYS A 4 21.92 -24.05 0.66
N GLY A 5 22.64 -23.13 0.02
CA GLY A 5 22.32 -21.70 0.08
C GLY A 5 20.93 -21.36 -0.49
N LEU A 6 20.57 -21.99 -1.62
CA LEU A 6 19.25 -21.84 -2.24
C LEU A 6 18.11 -22.40 -1.37
N SER A 7 18.31 -23.54 -0.71
CA SER A 7 17.29 -24.11 0.17
C SER A 7 17.09 -23.30 1.46
N TYR A 8 18.15 -22.75 2.06
CA TYR A 8 18.01 -21.80 3.16
C TYR A 8 17.37 -20.48 2.72
N GLY A 9 17.72 -19.97 1.54
CA GLY A 9 17.09 -18.78 0.94
C GLY A 9 15.59 -18.98 0.70
N TRP A 10 15.19 -20.14 0.19
CA TRP A 10 13.78 -20.47 -0.04
C TRP A 10 12.98 -20.60 1.25
N LEU A 11 13.54 -21.22 2.30
CA LEU A 11 12.88 -21.34 3.61
C LEU A 11 12.72 -19.97 4.30
N ALA A 12 13.74 -19.10 4.19
CA ALA A 12 13.67 -17.73 4.67
C ALA A 12 12.63 -16.91 3.89
N ALA A 13 12.58 -17.05 2.56
CA ALA A 13 11.59 -16.39 1.72
C ALA A 13 10.16 -16.85 2.06
N ARG A 14 9.94 -18.16 2.27
CA ARG A 14 8.60 -18.70 2.57
C ARG A 14 8.01 -18.15 3.88
N ARG A 15 8.83 -17.96 4.92
CA ARG A 15 8.37 -17.30 6.15
C ARG A 15 8.03 -15.82 5.91
N ARG A 16 8.86 -15.12 5.14
CA ARG A 16 8.65 -13.70 4.79
C ARG A 16 7.39 -13.48 3.95
N VAL A 17 7.07 -14.40 3.03
CA VAL A 17 5.87 -14.29 2.18
C VAL A 17 4.59 -14.21 3.03
N GLY A 18 4.46 -15.03 4.07
CA GLY A 18 3.28 -15.00 4.95
C GLY A 18 3.10 -13.66 5.67
N GLU A 19 4.20 -13.04 6.09
CA GLU A 19 4.20 -11.72 6.74
C GLU A 19 3.88 -10.58 5.78
N MET A 20 4.18 -10.74 4.48
CA MET A 20 3.92 -9.75 3.44
C MET A 20 2.47 -9.76 2.92
N ILE A 21 1.69 -10.81 3.17
CA ILE A 21 0.30 -10.89 2.68
C ILE A 21 -0.54 -9.72 3.23
N LEU A 22 -0.46 -9.45 4.53
CA LEU A 22 -1.32 -8.46 5.17
C LEU A 22 -1.03 -7.03 4.63
N PRO A 23 0.23 -6.56 4.54
CA PRO A 23 0.55 -5.29 3.90
C PRO A 23 0.15 -5.19 2.42
N ILE A 24 0.27 -6.29 1.67
CA ILE A 24 -0.16 -6.34 0.26
C ILE A 24 -1.67 -6.15 0.17
N VAL A 25 -2.45 -6.88 0.97
CA VAL A 25 -3.91 -6.79 0.98
C VAL A 25 -4.38 -5.40 1.41
N THR A 26 -3.81 -4.83 2.48
CA THR A 26 -4.18 -3.47 2.91
C THR A 26 -3.88 -2.44 1.83
N THR A 27 -2.71 -2.50 1.20
CA THR A 27 -2.37 -1.56 0.12
C THR A 27 -3.25 -1.77 -1.12
N ALA A 28 -3.61 -3.03 -1.42
CA ALA A 28 -4.52 -3.34 -2.52
C ALA A 28 -5.91 -2.73 -2.30
N THR A 29 -6.44 -2.76 -1.07
CA THR A 29 -7.72 -2.13 -0.73
C THR A 29 -7.67 -0.62 -0.99
N GLY A 30 -6.65 0.08 -0.47
CA GLY A 30 -6.50 1.52 -0.70
C GLY A 30 -6.35 1.88 -2.19
N ALA A 31 -5.49 1.16 -2.92
CA ALA A 31 -5.30 1.36 -4.36
C ALA A 31 -6.58 1.09 -5.17
N PHE A 32 -7.32 0.04 -4.81
CA PHE A 32 -8.61 -0.29 -5.42
C PHE A 32 -9.60 0.88 -5.27
N LEU A 33 -9.75 1.40 -4.05
CA LEU A 33 -10.68 2.50 -3.77
C LEU A 33 -10.31 3.77 -4.53
N VAL A 34 -9.02 4.14 -4.56
CA VAL A 34 -8.55 5.31 -5.31
C VAL A 34 -8.91 5.17 -6.79
N VAL A 35 -8.60 4.05 -7.42
CA VAL A 35 -8.87 3.84 -8.85
C VAL A 35 -10.37 3.94 -9.15
N ILE A 36 -11.21 3.32 -8.33
CA ILE A 36 -12.66 3.35 -8.49
C ILE A 36 -13.23 4.77 -8.34
N VAL A 37 -12.82 5.51 -7.30
CA VAL A 37 -13.31 6.87 -7.07
C VAL A 37 -12.95 7.80 -8.23
N PHE A 38 -11.69 7.75 -8.70
CA PHE A 38 -11.27 8.57 -9.84
C PHE A 38 -11.94 8.13 -11.14
N GLY A 39 -12.09 6.83 -11.38
CA GLY A 39 -12.78 6.28 -12.55
C GLY A 39 -14.25 6.71 -12.66
N MET A 40 -14.97 6.74 -11.54
CA MET A 40 -16.38 7.12 -11.50
C MET A 40 -16.61 8.63 -11.39
N SER A 41 -15.60 9.42 -11.00
CA SER A 41 -15.75 10.86 -10.72
C SER A 41 -16.34 11.67 -11.89
N ALA A 42 -15.98 11.33 -13.12
CA ALA A 42 -16.48 12.01 -14.32
C ALA A 42 -17.95 11.66 -14.61
N GLY A 43 -18.31 10.37 -14.55
CA GLY A 43 -19.69 9.92 -14.76
C GLY A 43 -20.65 10.47 -13.70
N ILE A 44 -20.20 10.57 -12.44
CA ILE A 44 -20.96 11.22 -11.36
C ILE A 44 -21.19 12.71 -11.66
N ARG A 45 -20.18 13.41 -12.18
CA ARG A 45 -20.30 14.84 -12.54
C ARG A 45 -21.29 15.05 -13.69
N GLU A 46 -21.23 14.22 -14.72
CA GLU A 46 -22.15 14.31 -15.86
C GLU A 46 -23.60 14.04 -15.43
N GLN A 47 -23.83 12.99 -14.63
CA GLN A 47 -25.16 12.70 -14.07
C GLN A 47 -25.65 13.81 -13.14
N SER A 48 -24.76 14.44 -12.39
CA SER A 48 -25.14 15.56 -11.50
C SER A 48 -25.53 16.83 -12.25
N ALA A 49 -25.02 17.01 -13.48
CA ALA A 49 -25.37 18.15 -14.34
C ALA A 49 -26.81 18.07 -14.84
N SER A 50 -27.31 16.88 -15.18
CA SER A 50 -28.70 16.70 -15.59
C SER A 50 -29.71 16.85 -14.44
N LEU A 51 -29.27 16.65 -13.20
CA LEU A 51 -30.08 16.75 -11.98
C LEU A 51 -30.13 18.18 -11.38
N GLY A 52 -29.40 19.15 -11.93
CA GLY A 52 -29.36 20.53 -11.42
C GLY A 52 -28.54 20.75 -10.14
N HIS A 53 -27.93 19.70 -9.57
CA HIS A 53 -27.15 19.75 -8.32
C HIS A 53 -25.63 19.55 -8.54
N ALA A 54 -25.12 19.90 -9.72
CA ALA A 54 -23.75 19.60 -10.14
C ALA A 54 -22.65 20.16 -9.22
N ALA A 55 -22.84 21.39 -8.73
CA ALA A 55 -21.84 22.05 -7.89
C ALA A 55 -21.70 21.37 -6.52
N GLU A 56 -22.81 20.97 -5.91
CA GLU A 56 -22.81 20.31 -4.59
C GLU A 56 -22.26 18.90 -4.68
N ILE A 57 -22.72 18.11 -5.66
CA ILE A 57 -22.23 16.74 -5.89
C ILE A 57 -20.75 16.77 -6.29
N GLY A 58 -20.33 17.72 -7.13
CA GLY A 58 -18.93 17.88 -7.52
C GLY A 58 -18.00 18.15 -6.32
N ARG A 59 -18.43 18.98 -5.36
CA ARG A 59 -17.69 19.20 -4.11
C ARG A 59 -17.62 17.93 -3.26
N ALA A 60 -18.74 17.21 -3.14
CA ALA A 60 -18.79 15.95 -2.40
C ALA A 60 -17.83 14.90 -3.00
N VAL A 61 -17.78 14.75 -4.32
CA VAL A 61 -16.86 13.82 -5.01
C VAL A 61 -15.39 14.16 -4.73
N ILE A 62 -15.03 15.45 -4.74
CA ILE A 62 -13.65 15.87 -4.40
C ILE A 62 -13.32 15.52 -2.95
N LEU A 63 -14.23 15.81 -2.01
CA LEU A 63 -14.02 15.47 -0.60
C LEU A 63 -13.84 13.97 -0.41
N ILE A 64 -14.65 13.14 -1.06
CA ILE A 64 -14.53 11.68 -1.03
C ILE A 64 -13.19 11.22 -1.61
N ALA A 65 -12.75 11.79 -2.73
CA ALA A 65 -11.46 11.44 -3.33
C ALA A 65 -10.29 11.76 -2.39
N VAL A 66 -10.34 12.93 -1.73
CA VAL A 66 -9.31 13.33 -0.75
C VAL A 66 -9.34 12.41 0.48
N THR A 67 -10.51 12.11 1.04
CA THR A 67 -10.59 11.24 2.23
C THR A 67 -10.14 9.82 1.93
N VAL A 68 -10.52 9.25 0.79
CA VAL A 68 -10.07 7.91 0.36
C VAL A 68 -8.55 7.89 0.18
N LEU A 69 -7.96 8.94 -0.38
CA LEU A 69 -6.51 9.05 -0.51
C LEU A 69 -5.81 9.08 0.86
N LEU A 70 -6.35 9.84 1.82
CA LEU A 70 -5.81 9.93 3.18
C LEU A 70 -5.94 8.59 3.93
N VAL A 71 -7.06 7.89 3.79
CA VAL A 71 -7.24 6.56 4.39
C VAL A 71 -6.20 5.59 3.85
N GLY A 72 -5.98 5.56 2.53
CA GLY A 72 -4.94 4.72 1.91
C GLY A 72 -3.54 5.04 2.44
N VAL A 73 -3.23 6.31 2.69
CA VAL A 73 -1.94 6.73 3.28
C VAL A 73 -1.77 6.14 4.69
N VAL A 74 -2.82 6.22 5.51
CA VAL A 74 -2.82 5.71 6.89
C VAL A 74 -2.72 4.18 6.90
N GLU A 75 -3.44 3.48 6.03
CA GLU A 75 -3.39 2.01 5.91
C GLU A 75 -1.96 1.52 5.65
N VAL A 76 -1.26 2.15 4.69
CA VAL A 76 0.14 1.82 4.36
C VAL A 76 1.07 2.09 5.55
N ALA A 77 0.90 3.22 6.24
CA ALA A 77 1.70 3.58 7.41
C ALA A 77 1.54 2.57 8.56
N VAL A 78 0.30 2.17 8.84
CA VAL A 78 -0.04 1.20 9.89
C VAL A 78 0.51 -0.18 9.55
N ALA A 79 0.30 -0.65 8.32
CA ALA A 79 0.81 -1.95 7.87
C ALA A 79 2.34 -2.03 8.00
N THR A 80 3.03 -0.99 7.55
CA THR A 80 4.49 -0.90 7.65
C THR A 80 4.99 -0.91 9.10
N THR A 81 4.36 -0.12 9.97
CA THR A 81 4.72 -0.07 11.39
C THR A 81 4.56 -1.43 12.05
N ARG A 82 3.48 -2.15 11.71
CA ARG A 82 3.22 -3.49 12.22
C ARG A 82 4.28 -4.50 11.76
N THR A 83 4.66 -4.49 10.48
CA THR A 83 5.70 -5.39 9.95
C THR A 83 7.04 -5.17 10.64
N VAL A 84 7.43 -3.92 10.88
CA VAL A 84 8.67 -3.60 11.62
C VAL A 84 8.58 -4.06 13.08
N ALA A 85 7.42 -3.92 13.73
CA ALA A 85 7.23 -4.32 15.13
C ALA A 85 7.39 -5.84 15.34
N HIS A 86 7.00 -6.67 14.37
CA HIS A 86 7.17 -8.12 14.45
C HIS A 86 8.64 -8.58 14.32
N ARG A 87 9.55 -7.69 13.89
CA ARG A 87 10.97 -8.00 13.62
C ARG A 87 11.95 -7.39 14.62
N THR A 88 11.46 -6.90 15.75
CA THR A 88 12.29 -6.29 16.80
C THR A 88 13.38 -7.21 17.34
N LYS A 89 13.09 -8.51 17.53
CA LYS A 89 14.10 -9.49 18.01
C LYS A 89 15.22 -9.71 17.00
N GLU A 90 14.90 -9.84 15.72
CA GLU A 90 15.91 -10.02 14.65
C GLU A 90 16.83 -8.79 14.56
N LEU A 91 16.25 -7.59 14.66
CA LEU A 91 17.01 -6.33 14.70
C LEU A 91 17.88 -6.21 15.95
N GLY A 92 17.42 -6.73 17.08
CA GLY A 92 18.21 -6.82 18.30
C GLY A 92 19.45 -7.68 18.16
N VAL A 93 19.33 -8.82 17.48
CA VAL A 93 20.49 -9.70 17.20
C VAL A 93 21.48 -9.01 16.27
N LEU A 94 21.01 -8.38 15.18
CA LEU A 94 21.86 -7.61 14.26
C LEU A 94 22.54 -6.41 14.93
N GLY A 95 21.86 -5.75 15.87
CA GLY A 95 22.43 -4.67 16.66
C GLY A 95 23.51 -5.16 17.64
N ALA A 96 23.34 -6.37 18.21
CA ALA A 96 24.32 -6.96 19.12
C ALA A 96 25.63 -7.38 18.44
N THR A 97 25.59 -7.68 17.14
CA THR A 97 26.77 -8.05 16.35
C THR A 97 27.55 -6.84 15.81
N GLY A 98 27.10 -5.62 16.06
CA GLY A 98 27.80 -4.38 15.68
C GLY A 98 27.60 -3.93 14.23
N VAL A 99 26.58 -4.44 13.53
CA VAL A 99 26.27 -4.03 12.15
C VAL A 99 25.85 -2.55 12.11
N PRO A 100 26.38 -1.73 11.18
CA PRO A 100 25.99 -0.33 11.06
C PRO A 100 24.50 -0.17 10.68
N ARG A 101 23.85 0.86 11.23
CA ARG A 101 22.40 1.06 11.10
C ARG A 101 21.93 1.35 9.67
N GLY A 102 22.72 2.09 8.88
CA GLY A 102 22.35 2.51 7.53
C GLY A 102 21.98 1.34 6.60
N PRO A 103 22.88 0.35 6.41
CA PRO A 103 22.58 -0.85 5.62
C PRO A 103 21.38 -1.65 6.14
N VAL A 104 21.19 -1.71 7.46
CA VAL A 104 20.05 -2.40 8.09
C VAL A 104 18.73 -1.69 7.74
N VAL A 105 18.70 -0.35 7.87
CA VAL A 105 17.54 0.47 7.48
C VAL A 105 17.25 0.30 6.00
N ALA A 106 18.25 0.41 5.12
CA ALA A 106 18.06 0.24 3.68
C ALA A 106 17.48 -1.14 3.32
N ALA A 107 17.99 -2.22 3.93
CA ALA A 107 17.48 -3.56 3.70
C ALA A 107 16.03 -3.75 4.19
N LEU A 108 15.64 -3.09 5.28
CA LEU A 108 14.28 -3.11 5.83
C LEU A 108 13.29 -2.30 5.00
N LEU A 109 13.73 -1.23 4.33
CA LEU A 109 12.88 -0.41 3.46
C LEU A 109 12.46 -1.15 2.18
N VAL A 110 13.22 -2.16 1.74
CA VAL A 110 12.88 -2.94 0.54
C VAL A 110 11.54 -3.65 0.69
N GLU A 111 11.26 -4.21 1.86
CA GLU A 111 10.05 -4.99 2.09
C GLU A 111 8.73 -4.20 2.00
N PRO A 112 8.54 -3.07 2.70
CA PRO A 112 7.32 -2.27 2.56
C PRO A 112 7.16 -1.72 1.15
N VAL A 113 8.26 -1.40 0.44
CA VAL A 113 8.19 -0.96 -0.96
C VAL A 113 7.71 -2.07 -1.88
N VAL A 114 8.26 -3.28 -1.75
CA VAL A 114 7.82 -4.43 -2.54
C VAL A 114 6.36 -4.77 -2.23
N ALA A 115 5.99 -4.78 -0.95
CA ALA A 115 4.61 -5.05 -0.54
C ALA A 115 3.64 -3.98 -1.07
N ALA A 116 3.99 -2.70 -1.00
CA ALA A 116 3.17 -1.61 -1.51
C ALA A 116 3.03 -1.65 -3.03
N THR A 117 4.11 -1.99 -3.75
CA THR A 117 4.09 -2.15 -5.21
C THR A 117 3.19 -3.31 -5.62
N LEU A 118 3.35 -4.48 -5.01
CA LEU A 118 2.51 -5.64 -5.29
C LEU A 118 1.05 -5.39 -4.92
N GLY A 119 0.80 -4.77 -3.77
CA GLY A 119 -0.54 -4.39 -3.34
C GLY A 119 -1.19 -3.41 -4.32
N ALA A 120 -0.49 -2.36 -4.73
CA ALA A 120 -0.99 -1.40 -5.71
C ALA A 120 -1.32 -2.06 -7.05
N LEU A 121 -0.46 -2.95 -7.55
CA LEU A 121 -0.72 -3.71 -8.78
C LEU A 121 -1.97 -4.58 -8.68
N VAL A 122 -2.12 -5.31 -7.58
CA VAL A 122 -3.30 -6.16 -7.34
C VAL A 122 -4.56 -5.30 -7.19
N GLY A 123 -4.50 -4.21 -6.42
CA GLY A 123 -5.63 -3.30 -6.22
C GLY A 123 -6.09 -2.64 -7.52
N VAL A 124 -5.14 -2.16 -8.33
CA VAL A 124 -5.40 -1.62 -9.68
C VAL A 124 -6.06 -2.66 -10.57
N LEU A 125 -5.50 -3.87 -10.62
CA LEU A 125 -6.05 -4.95 -11.44
C LEU A 125 -7.49 -5.27 -11.05
N LEU A 126 -7.75 -5.41 -9.74
CA LEU A 126 -9.10 -5.66 -9.22
C LEU A 126 -10.06 -4.50 -9.52
N ALA A 127 -9.59 -3.25 -9.46
CA ALA A 127 -10.42 -2.08 -9.76
C ALA A 127 -10.79 -1.98 -11.24
N VAL A 128 -9.86 -2.31 -12.14
CA VAL A 128 -10.13 -2.38 -13.57
C VAL A 128 -11.14 -3.49 -13.88
N ILE A 129 -10.95 -4.69 -13.31
CA ILE A 129 -11.89 -5.80 -13.48
C ILE A 129 -13.28 -5.41 -12.94
N ALA A 130 -13.34 -4.83 -11.74
CA ALA A 130 -14.60 -4.39 -11.15
C ALA A 130 -15.29 -3.33 -12.02
N SER A 131 -14.53 -2.36 -12.57
CA SER A 131 -15.06 -1.33 -13.47
C SER A 131 -15.70 -1.93 -14.72
N ILE A 132 -15.05 -2.93 -15.34
CA ILE A 132 -15.57 -3.63 -16.51
C ILE A 132 -16.84 -4.41 -16.16
N VAL A 133 -16.82 -5.16 -15.06
CA VAL A 133 -17.97 -5.96 -14.61
C VAL A 133 -19.17 -5.06 -14.27
N LEU A 134 -18.95 -3.97 -13.54
CA LEU A 134 -20.00 -3.01 -13.18
C LEU A 134 -20.60 -2.33 -14.42
N GLY A 135 -19.76 -2.01 -15.41
CA GLY A 135 -20.21 -1.49 -16.71
C GLY A 135 -21.04 -2.52 -17.49
N ALA A 136 -20.59 -3.77 -17.55
CA ALA A 136 -21.29 -4.84 -18.27
C ALA A 136 -22.64 -5.21 -17.66
N LEU A 137 -22.79 -5.10 -16.33
CA LEU A 137 -24.03 -5.36 -15.61
C LEU A 137 -25.01 -4.17 -15.65
N GLY A 138 -24.63 -3.02 -16.22
CA GLY A 138 -25.47 -1.83 -16.29
C GLY A 138 -25.66 -1.10 -14.95
N PHE A 139 -24.84 -1.40 -13.94
CA PHE A 139 -24.90 -0.73 -12.64
C PHE A 139 -24.36 0.70 -12.65
N VAL A 140 -23.67 1.10 -13.72
CA VAL A 140 -23.10 2.45 -13.89
C VAL A 140 -23.63 3.07 -15.19
N PRO A 141 -24.78 3.78 -15.14
CA PRO A 141 -25.46 4.29 -16.34
C PRO A 141 -24.62 5.29 -17.15
N THR A 142 -23.76 6.06 -16.48
CA THR A 142 -22.82 7.01 -17.09
C THR A 142 -21.45 6.40 -17.40
N GLY A 143 -21.27 5.12 -17.14
CA GLY A 143 -20.02 4.39 -17.34
C GLY A 143 -18.86 4.83 -16.45
N VAL A 144 -17.73 4.14 -16.60
CA VAL A 144 -16.46 4.50 -15.97
C VAL A 144 -15.62 5.25 -17.00
N SER A 145 -15.15 6.45 -16.65
CA SER A 145 -14.34 7.25 -17.57
C SER A 145 -12.93 6.67 -17.70
N MET A 146 -12.49 6.41 -18.94
CA MET A 146 -11.15 5.92 -19.22
C MET A 146 -10.05 6.91 -18.76
N ALA A 147 -10.32 8.22 -18.88
CA ALA A 147 -9.42 9.26 -18.39
C ALA A 147 -9.36 9.28 -16.85
N GLY A 148 -10.51 9.11 -16.17
CA GLY A 148 -10.56 8.99 -14.72
C GLY A 148 -9.86 7.73 -14.21
N LEU A 149 -10.05 6.60 -14.90
CA LEU A 149 -9.46 5.31 -14.54
C LEU A 149 -7.93 5.35 -14.67
N SER A 150 -7.41 5.86 -15.80
CA SER A 150 -5.96 6.00 -16.00
C SER A 150 -5.30 6.95 -14.99
N ALA A 151 -5.94 8.08 -14.69
CA ALA A 151 -5.49 8.98 -13.63
C ALA A 151 -5.49 8.28 -12.25
N GLY A 152 -6.57 7.56 -11.93
CA GLY A 152 -6.68 6.79 -10.69
C GLY A 152 -5.58 5.74 -10.54
N VAL A 153 -5.24 5.03 -11.62
CA VAL A 153 -4.14 4.04 -11.63
C VAL A 153 -2.79 4.71 -11.36
N LEU A 154 -2.49 5.82 -12.06
CA LEU A 154 -1.22 6.54 -11.86
C LEU A 154 -1.11 7.07 -10.43
N ILE A 155 -2.17 7.67 -9.91
CA ILE A 155 -2.20 8.21 -8.55
C ILE A 155 -2.06 7.07 -7.53
N ALA A 156 -2.79 5.97 -7.68
CA ALA A 156 -2.72 4.84 -6.77
C ALA A 156 -1.30 4.27 -6.68
N VAL A 157 -0.67 3.96 -7.83
CA VAL A 157 0.69 3.40 -7.86
C VAL A 157 1.72 4.39 -7.30
N ALA A 158 1.69 5.65 -7.73
CA ALA A 158 2.64 6.65 -7.28
C ALA A 158 2.53 6.91 -5.77
N VAL A 159 1.30 7.09 -5.28
CA VAL A 159 1.05 7.38 -3.87
C VAL A 159 1.38 6.17 -3.00
N SER A 160 1.01 4.95 -3.38
CA SER A 160 1.38 3.75 -2.61
C SER A 160 2.89 3.62 -2.42
N ILE A 161 3.69 3.83 -3.46
CA ILE A 161 5.16 3.73 -3.36
C ILE A 161 5.75 4.88 -2.54
N VAL A 162 5.36 6.12 -2.84
CA VAL A 162 5.88 7.32 -2.15
C VAL A 162 5.53 7.28 -0.67
N VAL A 163 4.29 6.94 -0.33
CA VAL A 163 3.86 6.83 1.06
C VAL A 163 4.55 5.67 1.76
N ALA A 164 4.67 4.50 1.13
CA ALA A 164 5.36 3.36 1.74
C ALA A 164 6.80 3.73 2.09
N LEU A 165 7.52 4.40 1.18
CA LEU A 165 8.86 4.92 1.44
C LEU A 165 8.86 5.95 2.59
N ALA A 166 8.05 7.00 2.49
CA ALA A 166 8.05 8.09 3.46
C ALA A 166 7.70 7.62 4.88
N THR A 167 6.67 6.80 4.99
CA THR A 167 6.15 6.30 6.28
C THR A 167 6.98 5.19 6.88
N SER A 168 7.76 4.46 6.08
CA SER A 168 8.62 3.37 6.58
C SER A 168 9.95 3.86 7.15
N ILE A 169 10.46 5.01 6.73
CA ILE A 169 11.74 5.55 7.21
C ILE A 169 11.76 5.71 8.73
N LEU A 170 10.77 6.41 9.30
CA LEU A 170 10.68 6.67 10.74
C LEU A 170 10.64 5.40 11.61
N PRO A 171 9.69 4.45 11.43
CA PRO A 171 9.62 3.25 12.24
C PRO A 171 10.85 2.36 12.06
N THR A 172 11.40 2.28 10.85
CA THR A 172 12.58 1.48 10.55
C THR A 172 13.83 2.03 11.24
N TRP A 173 14.02 3.35 11.17
CA TRP A 173 15.12 4.02 11.86
C TRP A 173 15.03 3.86 13.38
N ASN A 174 13.83 4.04 13.93
CA ASN A 174 13.56 3.87 15.34
C ASN A 174 13.82 2.43 15.79
N ALA A 175 13.41 1.44 15.00
CA ALA A 175 13.64 0.03 15.31
C ALA A 175 15.15 -0.33 15.28
N ALA A 176 15.88 0.13 14.26
CA ALA A 176 17.33 -0.09 14.13
C ALA A 176 18.16 0.65 15.20
N SER A 177 17.59 1.68 15.83
CA SER A 177 18.29 2.48 16.87
C SER A 177 18.03 1.98 18.30
N ARG A 178 17.16 0.99 18.50
CA ARG A 178 16.86 0.46 19.84
C ARG A 178 18.04 -0.34 20.42
N PRO A 179 18.35 -0.21 21.73
CA PRO A 179 19.41 -1.00 22.37
C PRO A 179 19.15 -2.51 22.27
N PRO A 180 20.14 -3.34 21.88
CA PRO A 180 19.98 -4.78 21.69
C PRO A 180 19.35 -5.50 22.89
N ILE A 181 19.74 -5.10 24.11
CA ILE A 181 19.23 -5.69 25.35
C ILE A 181 17.71 -5.56 25.49
N ARG A 182 17.12 -4.41 25.09
CA ARG A 182 15.66 -4.20 25.15
C ARG A 182 14.91 -4.97 24.09
N SER A 183 15.48 -5.11 22.90
CA SER A 183 14.87 -5.88 21.80
C SER A 183 14.88 -7.39 22.02
N LEU A 184 15.81 -7.89 22.85
CA LEU A 184 15.92 -9.33 23.15
C LEU A 184 15.08 -9.75 24.36
N THR A 185 14.87 -8.85 25.34
CA THR A 185 14.05 -9.12 26.54
C THR A 185 12.59 -8.67 26.40
N GLY A 186 12.30 -7.69 25.54
CA GLY A 186 10.93 -7.26 25.22
C GLY A 186 10.28 -8.17 24.19
N GLY A 187 9.57 -9.20 24.67
CA GLY A 187 8.68 -10.06 23.88
C GLY A 187 7.25 -9.88 24.33
#